data_AF-A0A378N776-F1
#
_entry.id   AF-A0A378N776-F1
#
_cell.length_a   1.000
_cell.length_b   1.000
_cell.length_c   1.000
_cell.angle_alpha   90.00
_cell.angle_beta   90.00
_cell.angle_gamma   90.00
#
_symmetry.space_group_name_H-M   'P 1'
#
loop_
_entity.id
_entity.type
_entity.pdbx_description
1 polymer ?
#
loop_
_entity_poly.entity_id
_entity_poly.type
_entity_poly.pdbx_seq_one_letter_code
_entity_poly.pdbx_strand_id
1 'polypeptide(L)'
;MMAIVLLTDNHRFHIGDQIITAGIMLLVLFITYLLLLAANRIQHLIGNAGAAIISRVMGLILAAIAVNNLLIGVRDFFVQIS
;
A
#
# COMPACT_ATOMS: atom_id res chain seq x y z
N MET A 1 -5.37 -1.86 -0.63
CA MET A 1 -6.44 -1.10 0.04
C MET A 1 -7.78 -1.23 -0.68
N MET A 2 -7.84 -1.03 -2.01
CA MET A 2 -9.09 -1.11 -2.80
C MET A 2 -9.87 -2.43 -2.60
N ALA A 3 -9.21 -3.60 -2.57
CA ALA A 3 -9.89 -4.89 -2.39
C ALA A 3 -10.60 -5.03 -1.03
N ILE A 4 -10.04 -4.48 0.05
CA ILE A 4 -10.65 -4.54 1.39
C ILE A 4 -11.85 -3.58 1.47
N VAL A 5 -11.74 -2.41 0.83
CA VAL A 5 -12.84 -1.44 0.75
C VAL A 5 -14.00 -2.00 -0.09
N LEU A 6 -13.69 -2.64 -1.23
CA LEU A 6 -14.69 -3.29 -2.08
C LEU A 6 -15.36 -4.50 -1.43
N LEU A 7 -14.67 -5.24 -0.57
CA LEU A 7 -15.25 -6.32 0.23
C LEU A 7 -16.09 -5.81 1.42
N THR A 8 -15.80 -4.61 1.92
CA THR A 8 -16.57 -3.98 3.01
C THR A 8 -17.91 -3.41 2.50
N ASP A 9 -18.03 -3.10 1.21
CA ASP A 9 -19.24 -2.58 0.59
C ASP A 9 -20.04 -3.71 -0.08
N ASN A 10 -20.78 -4.51 0.71
CA ASN A 10 -21.58 -5.62 0.19
C ASN A 10 -23.03 -5.60 0.67
N HIS A 11 -23.80 -4.71 0.04
CA HIS A 11 -25.10 -4.90 -0.62
C HIS A 11 -26.13 -6.00 -0.26
N ARG A 12 -26.09 -6.77 0.85
CA ARG A 12 -27.28 -7.45 1.44
C ARG A 12 -27.08 -8.36 2.66
N PHE A 13 -25.89 -8.58 3.22
CA PHE A 13 -25.74 -9.59 4.28
C PHE A 13 -24.72 -9.24 5.40
N HIS A 14 -25.19 -9.42 6.65
CA HIS A 14 -24.49 -9.67 7.91
C HIS A 14 -23.44 -8.65 8.44
N ILE A 15 -23.87 -7.89 9.45
CA ILE A 15 -23.02 -7.14 10.41
C ILE A 15 -21.85 -7.99 10.96
N GLY A 16 -21.99 -9.32 11.01
CA GLY A 16 -20.96 -10.26 11.43
C GLY A 16 -19.68 -10.25 10.57
N ASP A 17 -19.81 -10.24 9.24
CA ASP A 17 -18.65 -10.25 8.33
C ASP A 17 -17.89 -8.90 8.36
N GLN A 18 -18.63 -7.83 8.62
CA GLN A 18 -18.07 -6.50 8.81
C GLN A 18 -17.23 -6.41 10.09
N ILE A 19 -17.66 -7.05 11.19
CA ILE A 19 -16.88 -7.12 12.43
C ILE A 19 -15.58 -7.90 12.22
N ILE A 20 -15.61 -8.99 11.46
CA ILE A 20 -14.41 -9.79 11.15
C ILE A 20 -13.43 -8.95 10.31
N THR A 21 -13.92 -8.29 9.26
CA THR A 21 -13.09 -7.44 8.40
C THR A 21 -12.51 -6.25 9.17
N ALA A 22 -13.30 -5.61 10.04
CA ALA A 22 -12.84 -4.55 10.93
C ALA A 22 -11.78 -5.05 11.93
N GLY A 23 -11.96 -6.26 12.48
CA GLY A 23 -10.98 -6.90 13.35
C GLY A 23 -9.65 -7.18 12.65
N ILE A 24 -9.69 -7.67 11.40
CA ILE A 24 -8.48 -7.88 10.58
C ILE A 24 -7.79 -6.55 10.29
N MET A 25 -8.54 -5.51 9.94
CA MET A 25 -8.00 -4.16 9.72
C MET A 25 -7.32 -3.60 10.98
N LEU A 26 -7.95 -3.75 12.15
CA LEU A 26 -7.36 -3.37 13.44
C LEU A 26 -6.06 -4.14 13.72
N LEU A 27 -6.04 -5.43 13.43
CA LEU A 27 -4.84 -6.26 13.60
C LEU A 27 -3.70 -5.82 12.68
N VAL A 28 -3.98 -5.55 11.40
CA VAL A 28 -2.98 -5.04 10.44
C VAL A 28 -2.43 -3.70 10.89
N LEU A 29 -3.29 -2.79 11.35
CA LEU A 29 -2.86 -1.50 11.90
C LEU A 29 -2.01 -1.68 13.15
N PHE A 30 -2.40 -2.58 14.05
CA PHE A 30 -1.66 -2.86 15.27
C PHE A 30 -0.26 -3.42 14.97
N ILE A 31 -0.13 -4.36 14.04
CA ILE A 31 1.18 -4.87 13.58
C ILE A 31 1.99 -3.74 12.95
N THR A 32 1.39 -2.94 12.09
CA THR A 32 2.05 -1.81 11.44
C THR A 32 2.55 -0.81 12.49
N TYR A 33 1.76 -0.53 13.52
CA TYR A 33 2.15 0.33 14.64
C TYR A 33 3.37 -0.22 15.39
N LEU A 34 3.41 -1.52 15.68
CA LEU A 34 4.57 -2.15 16.32
C LEU A 34 5.82 -2.08 15.44
N LEU A 35 5.67 -2.27 14.12
CA LEU A 35 6.77 -2.12 13.17
C LEU A 35 7.29 -0.68 13.11
N LEU A 36 6.40 0.32 13.12
CA LEU A 36 6.76 1.73 13.19
C LEU A 36 7.43 2.09 14.52
N LEU A 37 7.00 1.52 15.64
CA LEU A 37 7.66 1.70 16.93
C LEU A 37 9.09 1.13 16.92
N ALA A 38 9.27 -0.04 16.27
CA ALA A 38 10.58 -0.64 16.05
C ALA A 38 11.43 0.12 15.01
N ALA A 39 10.82 1.00 14.19
CA ALA A 39 11.52 1.70 13.11
C ALA A 39 12.69 2.56 13.62
N ASN A 40 12.60 3.12 14.83
CA ASN A 40 13.73 3.85 15.43
C ASN A 40 14.96 2.95 15.65
N ARG A 41 14.77 1.69 16.04
CA ARG A 41 15.87 0.72 16.16
C ARG A 41 16.42 0.35 14.79
N ILE A 42 15.53 0.13 13.82
CA ILE A 42 15.89 -0.20 12.44
C ILE A 42 16.71 0.94 11.81
N GLN A 43 16.30 2.20 11.99
CA GLN A 43 17.05 3.37 11.51
C GLN A 43 18.44 3.46 12.13
N HIS A 44 18.57 3.15 13.42
CA HIS A 44 19.87 3.16 14.09
C HIS A 44 20.80 2.03 13.62
N LEU A 45 20.26 0.85 13.27
CA LEU A 45 21.02 -0.26 12.69
C LEU A 45 21.52 0.03 11.27
N ILE A 46 20.69 0.70 10.45
CA ILE A 46 21.01 1.04 9.05
C ILE A 46 21.90 2.29 8.96
N GLY A 47 21.78 3.22 9.91
CA GLY A 47 22.49 4.49 9.93
C GLY A 47 21.99 5.49 8.89
N ASN A 48 22.39 6.76 9.04
CA ASN A 48 21.92 7.85 8.17
C ASN A 48 22.26 7.65 6.69
N ALA A 49 23.43 7.08 6.38
CA ALA A 49 23.86 6.85 5.01
C ALA A 49 22.98 5.80 4.31
N GLY A 50 22.71 4.66 4.99
CA GLY A 50 21.83 3.62 4.45
C GLY A 50 20.38 4.10 4.30
N ALA A 51 19.88 4.86 5.28
CA ALA A 51 18.55 5.46 5.21
C ALA A 51 18.39 6.42 4.00
N ALA A 52 19.42 7.23 3.73
CA ALA A 52 19.41 8.15 2.59
C ALA A 52 19.39 7.41 1.23
N ILE A 53 20.10 6.29 1.10
CA ILE A 53 20.08 5.46 -0.11
C ILE A 53 18.70 4.84 -0.30
N ILE A 54 18.12 4.24 0.75
CA ILE A 54 16.79 3.63 0.68
C ILE A 54 15.74 4.69 0.30
N SER A 55 15.81 5.89 0.88
CA SER A 55 14.90 6.99 0.52
C SER A 55 15.00 7.39 -0.95
N ARG A 56 16.20 7.37 -1.56
CA ARG A 56 16.38 7.63 -2.99
C ARG A 56 15.78 6.51 -3.84
N VAL A 57 16.05 5.26 -3.48
CA VAL A 57 15.53 4.09 -4.20
C VAL A 57 13.99 4.05 -4.16
N MET A 58 13.38 4.38 -3.02
CA MET A 58 11.92 4.48 -2.92
C MET A 58 11.35 5.50 -3.91
N GLY A 59 12.00 6.66 -4.06
CA GLY A 59 11.61 7.66 -5.06
C GLY A 59 11.76 7.19 -6.50
N LEU A 60 12.86 6.50 -6.82
CA LEU A 60 13.10 5.95 -8.16
C LEU A 60 12.07 4.87 -8.54
N ILE A 61 11.72 4.00 -7.58
CA ILE A 61 10.69 2.97 -7.78
C ILE A 61 9.32 3.62 -8.02
N LEU A 62 8.96 4.64 -7.23
CA LEU A 62 7.70 5.38 -7.44
C LEU A 62 7.64 6.05 -8.81
N ALA A 63 8.74 6.64 -9.29
CA ALA A 63 8.81 7.23 -10.63
C ALA A 63 8.62 6.17 -11.73
N ALA A 64 9.29 5.02 -11.61
CA ALA A 64 9.14 3.91 -12.55
C ALA A 64 7.70 3.37 -12.58
N ILE A 65 7.07 3.20 -11.41
CA ILE A 65 5.67 2.75 -11.30
C ILE A 65 4.72 3.78 -11.93
N ALA A 66 4.94 5.08 -11.70
CA ALA A 66 4.13 6.14 -12.29
C ALA A 66 4.21 6.15 -13.82
N VAL A 67 5.42 6.05 -14.38
CA VAL A 67 5.63 5.99 -15.84
C VAL A 67 5.02 4.72 -16.42
N ASN A 68 5.15 3.58 -15.75
CA ASN A 68 4.52 2.33 -16.18
C ASN A 68 2.99 2.44 -16.23
N ASN A 69 2.38 3.01 -15.19
CA ASN A 69 0.93 3.22 -15.16
C ASN A 69 0.47 4.21 -16.23
N LEU A 70 1.24 5.26 -16.50
CA LEU A 70 0.97 6.18 -17.62
C LEU A 70 1.01 5.45 -18.97
N LEU A 71 2.04 4.63 -19.20
CA LEU A 71 2.18 3.91 -20.46
C LEU A 71 1.05 2.90 -20.68
N ILE A 72 0.66 2.17 -19.63
CA ILE A 72 -0.52 1.28 -19.67
C ILE A 72 -1.79 2.08 -19.96
N GLY A 73 -2.01 3.19 -19.25
CA GLY A 73 -3.19 4.03 -19.45
C GLY A 73 -3.28 4.62 -20.87
N VAL A 74 -2.16 5.07 -21.44
CA VAL A 74 -2.11 5.57 -22.83
C VAL A 74 -2.36 4.44 -23.81
N ARG A 75 -1.75 3.26 -23.62
CA ARG A 75 -1.99 2.09 -24.47
C ARG A 75 -3.47 1.70 -24.43
N ASP A 76 -4.07 1.59 -23.26
CA ASP A 76 -5.46 1.19 -23.09
C ASP A 76 -6.41 2.21 -23.73
N PHE A 77 -6.11 3.52 -23.62
CA PHE A 77 -6.88 4.57 -24.32
C PHE A 77 -6.83 4.39 -25.85
N PHE A 78 -5.65 4.16 -26.43
CA PHE A 78 -5.51 3.96 -27.87
C PHE A 78 -6.08 2.62 -28.37
N VAL A 79 -6.01 1.56 -27.57
CA VAL A 79 -6.62 0.25 -27.92
C VAL A 79 -8.14 0.30 -27.81
N GLN A 80 -8.70 1.06 -26.87
CA GLN A 80 -10.15 1.21 -26.70
C GLN A 80 -10.77 2.21 -27.70
N ILE A 81 -9.97 3.11 -28.29
CA ILE A 81 -10.41 4.03 -29.35
C ILE A 81 -10.41 3.38 -30.76
N SER A 82 -9.73 2.24 -30.91
CA SER A 82 -9.64 1.43 -32.13
C SER A 82 -10.67 0.30 -32.13
#